data_AF-A0A509L0G4-F1
#
_entry.id   AF-A0A509L0G4-F1
#
_cell.length_a   1.000
_cell.length_b   1.000
_cell.length_c   1.000
_cell.angle_alpha   90.00
_cell.angle_beta   90.00
_cell.angle_gamma   90.00
#
_symmetry.space_group_name_H-M   'P 1'
#
loop_
_entity.id
_entity.type
_entity.pdbx_description
1 polymer ?
#
loop_
_entity_poly.entity_id
_entity_poly.type
_entity_poly.pdbx_seq_one_letter_code
_entity_poly.pdbx_strand_id
1 'polypeptide(L)'
;MITEEQINKFKQAKLLAIDIETKDNKLIEFGPGTHRGDGHICGIVFGCEIDNKIETEYLSFTHPDTAEGIAGQNMAIAKDILSVNNEKIGAN
;
A
#
# COMPACT_ATOMS: atom_id res chain seq x y z
N MET A 1 3.44 8.12 10.96
CA MET A 1 2.00 7.82 10.75
C MET A 1 1.49 8.78 9.71
N ILE A 2 0.77 8.27 8.71
CA ILE A 2 0.10 9.08 7.70
C ILE A 2 -0.86 10.07 8.37
N THR A 3 -0.92 11.28 7.86
CA THR A 3 -1.81 12.35 8.34
C THR A 3 -3.16 12.34 7.61
N GLU A 4 -4.20 12.91 8.21
CA GLU A 4 -5.49 13.11 7.52
C GLU A 4 -5.36 13.95 6.25
N GLU A 5 -4.44 14.91 6.22
CA GLU A 5 -4.14 15.70 5.02
C GLU A 5 -3.63 14.82 3.88
N GLN A 6 -2.68 13.92 4.16
CA GLN A 6 -2.18 12.96 3.18
C GLN A 6 -3.26 11.98 2.73
N ILE A 7 -4.09 11.47 3.64
CA ILE A 7 -5.22 10.61 3.30
C ILE A 7 -6.16 11.32 2.31
N ASN A 8 -6.50 12.57 2.59
CA ASN A 8 -7.37 13.37 1.72
C ASN A 8 -6.73 13.64 0.35
N LYS A 9 -5.42 13.90 0.31
CA LYS A 9 -4.65 14.03 -0.93
C LYS A 9 -4.77 12.78 -1.81
N PHE A 10 -4.58 11.58 -1.27
CA PHE A 10 -4.70 10.33 -2.03
C PHE A 10 -6.14 10.08 -2.51
N LYS A 11 -7.14 10.42 -1.69
CA LYS A 11 -8.57 10.29 -2.05
C LYS A 11 -8.99 11.24 -3.18
N GLN A 12 -8.38 12.43 -3.25
CA GLN A 12 -8.67 13.44 -4.27
C GLN A 12 -7.79 13.32 -5.51
N ALA A 13 -6.77 12.46 -5.48
CA ALA A 13 -5.87 12.26 -6.60
C ALA A 13 -6.66 11.87 -7.87
N LYS A 14 -6.35 12.54 -8.99
CA LYS A 14 -6.92 12.18 -10.30
C LYS A 14 -6.50 10.76 -10.70
N LEU A 15 -5.21 10.47 -10.52
CA LEU A 15 -4.59 9.17 -10.72
C LEU A 15 -3.88 8.77 -9.42
N LEU A 16 -4.25 7.61 -8.89
CA LEU A 16 -3.62 7.01 -7.72
C LEU A 16 -2.74 5.84 -8.18
N ALA A 17 -1.44 5.95 -7.97
CA ALA A 17 -0.49 4.86 -8.13
C ALA A 17 -0.47 3.99 -6.87
N ILE A 18 -0.45 2.68 -7.08
CA ILE A 18 -0.51 1.69 -6.01
C ILE A 18 0.57 0.63 -6.26
N ASP A 19 1.33 0.29 -5.23
CA ASP A 19 2.26 -0.85 -5.26
C ASP A 19 2.06 -1.72 -4.02
N ILE A 20 2.20 -3.03 -4.16
CA ILE A 20 2.02 -3.98 -3.05
C ILE A 20 3.35 -4.65 -2.75
N GLU A 21 3.83 -4.47 -1.53
CA GLU A 21 5.03 -5.16 -1.07
C GLU A 21 4.66 -6.56 -0.59
N THR A 22 5.42 -7.56 -1.04
CA THR A 22 5.25 -8.96 -0.63
C THR A 22 6.55 -9.52 -0.11
N LYS A 23 6.46 -10.48 0.81
CA LYS A 23 7.60 -11.24 1.32
C LYS A 23 7.38 -12.72 1.11
N ASP A 24 8.35 -13.35 0.46
CA ASP A 24 8.46 -14.80 0.30
C ASP A 24 9.93 -15.21 0.41
N ASN A 25 10.24 -16.04 1.41
CA ASN A 25 11.60 -16.53 1.64
C ASN A 25 12.10 -17.48 0.54
N LYS A 26 11.22 -17.98 -0.32
CA LYS A 26 11.54 -18.88 -1.43
C LYS A 26 11.28 -18.25 -2.80
N LEU A 27 11.15 -16.92 -2.87
CA LEU A 27 10.87 -16.17 -4.09
C LEU A 27 11.81 -16.55 -5.25
N ILE A 28 13.10 -16.72 -4.97
CA ILE A 28 14.12 -17.04 -5.97
C ILE A 28 13.97 -18.46 -6.53
N GLU A 29 13.52 -19.41 -5.71
CA GLU A 29 13.44 -20.82 -6.09
C GLU A 29 12.11 -21.16 -6.79
N PHE A 30 11.00 -20.61 -6.30
CA PHE A 30 9.66 -20.99 -6.73
C PHE A 30 8.83 -19.84 -7.31
N GLY A 31 9.39 -18.64 -7.42
CA GLY A 31 8.64 -17.44 -7.80
C GLY A 31 7.67 -16.97 -6.69
N PRO A 32 6.79 -16.00 -6.98
CA PRO A 32 5.99 -15.29 -5.97
C PRO A 32 5.12 -16.21 -5.09
N GLY A 33 5.45 -16.27 -3.80
CA GLY A 33 4.75 -17.08 -2.79
C GLY A 33 3.34 -16.61 -2.44
N THR A 34 2.93 -15.40 -2.82
CA THR A 34 1.54 -14.93 -2.67
C THR A 34 0.55 -15.79 -3.45
N HIS A 35 0.97 -16.35 -4.59
CA HIS A 35 0.15 -17.30 -5.36
C HIS A 35 0.27 -18.74 -4.89
N ARG A 36 1.37 -19.09 -4.22
CA ARG A 36 1.65 -20.44 -3.70
C ARG A 36 1.13 -20.65 -2.28
N GLY A 37 0.76 -19.57 -1.57
CA GLY A 37 0.21 -19.59 -0.22
C GLY A 37 1.26 -19.60 0.90
N ASP A 38 2.55 -19.46 0.59
CA ASP A 38 3.66 -19.42 1.55
C ASP A 38 4.36 -18.05 1.64
N GLY A 39 3.92 -17.07 0.83
CA GLY A 39 4.25 -15.65 0.98
C GLY A 39 3.13 -14.84 1.63
N HIS A 40 3.42 -13.60 2.02
CA HIS A 40 2.44 -12.67 2.57
C HIS A 40 2.63 -11.25 2.04
N ILE A 41 1.56 -10.45 2.13
CA ILE A 41 1.59 -9.01 1.81
C ILE A 41 2.12 -8.24 3.01
N CYS A 42 3.26 -7.59 2.85
CA CYS A 42 3.89 -6.75 3.87
C CYS A 42 3.12 -5.46 4.10
N GLY A 43 2.68 -4.82 3.02
CA GLY A 43 2.06 -3.50 3.05
C GLY A 43 1.70 -3.01 1.65
N ILE A 44 1.24 -1.76 1.58
CA ILE A 44 0.83 -1.09 0.36
C ILE A 44 1.46 0.30 0.31
N VAL A 45 1.98 0.69 -0.85
CA VAL A 45 2.42 2.06 -1.13
C VAL A 45 1.35 2.76 -1.95
N PHE A 46 1.03 3.99 -1.56
CA PHE A 46 0.25 4.91 -2.37
C PHE A 46 1.15 6.00 -2.93
N GLY A 47 0.91 6.39 -4.17
CA GLY A 47 1.57 7.50 -4.82
C GLY A 47 0.57 8.36 -5.60
N CYS A 48 0.72 9.68 -5.56
CA CYS A 48 -0.01 10.57 -6.45
C CYS A 48 0.82 11.80 -6.79
N GLU A 49 0.43 12.49 -7.85
CA GLU A 49 0.95 13.81 -8.19
C GLU A 49 -0.04 14.89 -7.74
N ILE A 50 0.45 15.87 -6.97
CA ILE A 50 -0.30 17.05 -6.52
C ILE A 50 0.59 18.27 -6.71
N ASP A 51 0.06 19.30 -7.40
CA ASP A 51 0.79 20.55 -7.66
C ASP A 51 2.20 20.33 -8.25
N ASN A 52 2.34 19.38 -9.17
CA ASN A 52 3.60 18.95 -9.79
C ASN A 52 4.63 18.36 -8.80
N LYS A 53 4.17 17.83 -7.66
CA LYS A 53 4.99 17.11 -6.69
C LYS A 53 4.45 15.71 -6.51
N ILE A 54 5.38 14.76 -6.37
CA ILE A 54 5.05 13.38 -6.07
C ILE A 54 4.94 13.22 -4.56
N GLU A 55 3.78 12.77 -4.11
CA GLU A 55 3.49 12.41 -2.73
C GLU A 55 3.39 10.89 -2.66
N THR A 56 4.06 10.28 -1.68
CA THR A 56 4.06 8.83 -1.48
C THR A 56 3.92 8.48 -0.02
N GLU A 57 3.22 7.40 0.28
CA GLU A 57 3.12 6.90 1.65
C GLU A 57 3.02 5.37 1.66
N TYR A 58 3.69 4.74 2.63
CA TYR A 58 3.68 3.29 2.80
C TYR A 58 2.92 2.91 4.07
N LEU A 59 1.93 2.05 3.91
CA LEU A 59 1.16 1.48 5.01
C LEU A 59 1.55 0.02 5.21
N SER A 60 2.28 -0.26 6.29
CA SER A 60 2.66 -1.61 6.67
C SER A 60 1.50 -2.36 7.33
N PHE A 61 1.36 -3.64 7.01
CA PHE A 61 0.37 -4.57 7.58
C PHE A 61 1.05 -5.70 8.34
N THR A 62 2.02 -6.36 7.72
CA THR A 62 2.72 -7.54 8.28
C THR A 62 4.23 -7.49 8.08
N HIS A 63 4.78 -6.35 7.64
CA HIS A 63 6.23 -6.14 7.58
C HIS A 63 6.87 -6.39 8.97
N PRO A 64 8.08 -6.98 9.08
CA PRO A 64 8.75 -7.21 10.37
C PRO A 64 8.87 -5.97 11.26
N ASP A 65 8.96 -4.79 10.65
CA ASP A 65 9.05 -3.50 11.35
C ASP A 65 7.68 -2.87 11.66
N THR A 66 6.57 -3.57 11.40
CA THR A 66 5.22 -3.09 11.72
C THR A 66 5.04 -3.09 13.24
N ALA A 67 4.83 -1.90 13.81
CA ALA A 67 4.55 -1.77 15.23
C ALA A 67 3.24 -2.49 15.62
N GLU A 68 3.21 -3.03 16.84
CA GLU A 68 2.06 -3.75 17.38
C GLU A 68 0.81 -2.86 17.40
N GLY A 69 -0.33 -3.43 16.99
CA GLY A 69 -1.62 -2.72 16.97
C GLY A 69 -1.84 -1.77 15.78
N ILE A 70 -0.84 -1.51 14.94
CA ILE A 70 -0.98 -0.58 13.80
C ILE A 70 -1.57 -1.25 12.55
N ALA A 71 -1.35 -2.55 12.35
CA ALA A 71 -1.80 -3.27 11.16
C ALA A 71 -3.29 -3.07 10.83
N GLY A 72 -4.16 -3.14 11.84
CA GLY A 72 -5.60 -2.93 11.68
C GLY A 72 -5.97 -1.50 11.28
N GLN A 73 -5.25 -0.51 11.83
CA GLN A 73 -5.45 0.91 11.49
C GLN A 73 -5.01 1.19 10.06
N ASN A 74 -3.81 0.72 9.68
CA ASN A 74 -3.29 0.85 8.32
C ASN A 74 -4.20 0.17 7.29
N MET A 75 -4.74 -1.00 7.62
CA MET A 75 -5.71 -1.69 6.77
C MET A 75 -7.01 -0.89 6.60
N ALA A 76 -7.49 -0.24 7.66
CA ALA A 76 -8.68 0.62 7.58
C ALA A 76 -8.43 1.85 6.70
N ILE A 77 -7.26 2.50 6.85
CA ILE A 77 -6.86 3.66 6.03
C ILE A 77 -6.72 3.26 4.56
N ALA A 78 -6.04 2.14 4.28
CA ALA A 78 -5.89 1.63 2.91
C ALA A 78 -7.25 1.39 2.25
N LYS A 79 -8.20 0.79 2.97
CA LYS A 79 -9.57 0.58 2.48
C LYS A 79 -10.30 1.90 2.23
N ASP A 80 -10.15 2.89 3.10
CA ASP A 80 -10.76 4.21 2.90
C ASP A 80 -10.21 4.89 1.63
N ILE A 81 -8.89 4.94 1.45
CA ILE A 81 -8.25 5.50 0.25
C ILE A 81 -8.72 4.77 -1.01
N LEU A 82 -8.72 3.43 -1.00
CA LEU A 82 -9.09 2.61 -2.15
C LEU A 82 -10.58 2.66 -2.50
N SER A 83 -11.45 3.05 -1.55
CA SER A 83 -12.90 3.11 -1.75
C SER A 83 -13.36 4.22 -2.69
N VAL A 84 -12.52 5.23 -2.94
CA VAL A 84 -12.89 6.40 -3.74
C VAL A 84 -12.82 6.08 -5.23
N ASN A 85 -13.75 6.63 -6.01
CA ASN A 85 -13.82 6.41 -7.46
C ASN A 85 -12.88 7.35 -8.25
N ASN A 86 -11.57 7.20 -8.05
CA ASN A 86 -10.54 7.79 -8.90
C ASN A 86 -9.83 6.74 -9.77
N GLU A 87 -9.15 7.20 -10.82
CA GLU A 87 -8.35 6.34 -11.69
C GLU A 87 -7.20 5.74 -10.87
N LYS A 88 -6.96 4.44 -11.04
CA LYS A 88 -5.94 3.70 -10.29
C LYS A 88 -5.04 2.97 -11.26
N ILE A 89 -3.74 3.08 -11.04
CA ILE A 89 -2.73 2.30 -11.72
C ILE A 89 -1.93 1.53 -10.66
N GLY A 90 -1.65 0.27 -10.92
CA GLY A 90 -0.81 -0.51 -10.03
C GLY A 90 0.07 -1.49 -10.78
N ALA A 91 1.23 -1.77 -10.20
CA ALA A 91 2.10 -2.86 -10.58
C ALA A 91 2.00 -3.95 -9.50
N ASN A 92 2.00 -5.21 -9.94
CA ASN A 92 2.18 -6.39 -9.10
C ASN A 92 3.15 -7.32 -9.82
#